data_AF-T2PM66-F1
#
_entry.id   AF-T2PM66-F1
#
_cell.length_a   1.000
_cell.length_b   1.000
_cell.length_c   1.000
_cell.angle_alpha   90.00
_cell.angle_beta   90.00
_cell.angle_gamma   90.00
#
_symmetry.space_group_name_H-M   'P 1'
#
loop_
_entity.id
_entity.type
_entity.pdbx_description
1 polymer ?
#
loop_
_entity_poly.entity_id
_entity_poly.type
_entity_poly.pdbx_seq_one_letter_code
_entity_poly.pdbx_strand_id
1 'polypeptide(L)'
;MIRKPKKVKQTLFSSLAAIAAVALILPLSACGSANGNRAVHRDGRINVVTTTGVLRDMVANVAGDAANVSAIVPDNADPHSYE
;
A
#
# COMPACT_ATOMS: atom_id res chain seq x y z
N MET A 1 9.87 18.74 -59.43
CA MET A 1 9.04 19.01 -58.23
C MET A 1 8.49 17.68 -57.70
N ILE A 2 9.14 17.04 -56.72
CA ILE A 2 8.69 15.77 -56.13
C ILE A 2 8.33 16.05 -54.66
N ARG A 3 7.03 16.19 -54.38
CA ARG A 3 6.52 16.42 -53.02
C ARG A 3 6.67 15.12 -52.21
N LYS A 4 7.65 15.06 -51.30
CA LYS A 4 7.84 13.95 -50.35
C LYS A 4 6.58 13.74 -49.46
N PRO A 5 6.26 12.50 -49.09
CA PRO A 5 4.98 12.14 -48.48
C PRO A 5 4.92 12.56 -47.02
N LYS A 6 4.29 13.70 -46.74
CA LYS A 6 4.02 14.15 -45.35
C LYS A 6 3.17 13.13 -44.57
N LYS A 7 2.28 12.38 -45.27
CA LYS A 7 1.34 11.44 -44.65
C LYS A 7 2.00 10.27 -43.92
N VAL A 8 3.05 9.67 -44.47
CA VAL A 8 3.73 8.49 -43.86
C VAL A 8 4.46 8.88 -42.58
N LYS A 9 5.08 10.06 -42.55
CA LYS A 9 5.71 10.58 -41.33
C LYS A 9 4.65 10.90 -40.28
N GLN A 10 3.52 11.52 -40.67
CA GLN A 10 2.43 11.85 -39.75
C GLN A 10 1.77 10.61 -39.12
N THR A 11 1.58 9.52 -39.86
CA THR A 11 1.02 8.29 -39.28
C THR A 11 1.98 7.62 -38.30
N LEU A 12 3.29 7.59 -38.59
CA LEU A 12 4.30 7.06 -37.67
C LEU A 12 4.44 7.90 -36.39
N PHE A 13 4.43 9.24 -36.52
CA PHE A 13 4.44 10.14 -35.35
C PHE A 13 3.15 10.03 -34.52
N SER A 14 1.99 9.82 -35.15
CA SER A 14 0.72 9.63 -34.45
C SER A 14 0.65 8.32 -33.67
N SER A 15 1.23 7.23 -34.20
CA SER A 15 1.29 5.95 -33.50
C SER A 15 2.22 6.02 -32.28
N LEU A 16 3.35 6.71 -32.40
CA LEU A 16 4.29 6.91 -31.30
C LEU A 16 3.70 7.80 -30.19
N ALA A 17 2.96 8.85 -30.57
CA ALA A 17 2.23 9.69 -29.63
C ALA A 17 1.12 8.91 -28.91
N ALA A 18 0.40 8.02 -29.59
CA ALA A 18 -0.60 7.16 -28.98
C ALA A 18 0.01 6.19 -27.96
N ILE A 19 1.15 5.57 -28.27
CA ILE A 19 1.88 4.69 -27.33
C ILE A 19 2.37 5.47 -26.11
N ALA A 20 2.94 6.65 -26.31
CA ALA A 20 3.40 7.52 -25.22
C ALA A 20 2.24 7.98 -24.32
N ALA A 21 1.08 8.30 -24.90
CA ALA A 21 -0.11 8.67 -24.15
C ALA A 21 -0.64 7.50 -23.30
N VAL A 22 -0.72 6.29 -23.86
CA VAL A 22 -1.13 5.08 -23.11
C VAL A 22 -0.14 4.78 -21.99
N ALA A 23 1.17 4.87 -22.24
CA ALA A 23 2.21 4.69 -21.23
C ALA A 23 2.09 5.68 -20.07
N LEU A 24 1.69 6.92 -20.34
CA LEU A 24 1.52 7.95 -19.33
C LEU A 24 0.23 7.79 -18.50
N ILE A 25 -0.83 7.19 -19.06
CA ILE A 25 -2.13 7.01 -18.38
C ILE A 25 -2.14 5.78 -17.46
N LEU A 26 -1.36 4.73 -17.79
CA LEU A 26 -1.23 3.51 -16.99
C LEU A 26 -0.86 3.73 -15.50
N PRO A 27 0.08 4.62 -15.12
CA PRO A 27 0.38 4.86 -13.70
C PRO A 27 -0.72 5.65 -12.97
N LEU A 28 -1.62 6.34 -13.65
CA LEU A 28 -2.68 7.11 -12.97
C LEU A 28 -3.74 6.21 -12.33
N SER A 29 -3.97 5.00 -12.84
CA SER A 29 -4.86 4.02 -12.18
C SER A 29 -4.29 3.43 -10.89
N ALA A 30 -2.99 3.64 -10.60
CA ALA A 30 -2.37 3.14 -9.37
C ALA A 30 -2.68 4.00 -8.13
N CYS A 31 -3.12 5.26 -8.31
CA CYS A 31 -3.54 6.12 -7.20
C CYS A 31 -4.94 5.76 -6.66
N GLY A 32 -5.67 4.86 -7.33
CA GLY A 32 -7.08 4.56 -7.08
C GLY A 32 -7.34 3.28 -6.30
N SER A 33 -6.51 2.90 -5.32
CA SER A 33 -6.90 1.95 -4.27
C SER A 33 -5.95 1.99 -3.08
N ALA A 34 -5.91 3.13 -2.39
CA ALA A 34 -5.27 3.21 -1.07
C ALA A 34 -6.19 2.73 0.07
N ASN A 35 -7.37 2.19 -0.24
CA ASN A 35 -8.31 1.69 0.77
C ASN A 35 -8.17 0.18 1.05
N GLY A 36 -7.30 -0.52 0.30
CA GLY A 36 -7.15 -1.99 0.35
C GLY A 36 -5.84 -2.51 0.93
N ASN A 37 -4.95 -1.63 1.44
CA ASN A 37 -3.64 -2.07 1.97
C ASN A 37 -3.44 -1.72 3.45
N ARG A 38 -4.53 -1.64 4.23
CA ARG A 38 -4.37 -1.93 5.66
C ARG A 38 -3.84 -3.35 5.69
N ALA A 39 -2.72 -3.59 6.35
CA ALA A 39 -2.11 -4.90 6.53
C ALA A 39 -3.02 -5.80 7.39
N VAL A 40 -4.22 -6.06 6.87
CA VAL A 40 -5.15 -7.05 7.34
C VAL A 40 -4.52 -8.36 6.93
N HIS A 41 -4.24 -9.21 7.91
CA HIS A 41 -3.70 -10.54 7.63
C HIS A 41 -4.71 -11.30 6.73
N ARG A 42 -4.29 -12.38 6.04
CA ARG A 42 -5.17 -13.10 5.07
C ARG A 42 -6.53 -13.52 5.66
N ASP A 43 -6.61 -13.58 6.97
CA ASP A 43 -7.74 -13.99 7.81
C ASP A 43 -8.52 -12.81 8.43
N GLY A 44 -8.31 -11.57 7.98
CA GLY A 44 -9.19 -10.45 8.35
C GLY A 44 -8.83 -9.71 9.64
N ARG A 45 -7.79 -10.15 10.36
CA ARG A 45 -7.38 -9.55 11.65
C ARG A 45 -6.56 -8.28 11.48
N ILE A 46 -6.79 -7.31 12.37
CA ILE A 46 -5.95 -6.11 12.48
C ILE A 46 -4.78 -6.34 13.43
N ASN A 47 -3.64 -5.68 13.20
CA ASN A 47 -2.50 -5.72 14.11
C ASN A 47 -2.54 -4.52 15.06
N VAL A 48 -2.43 -4.78 16.36
CA VAL A 48 -2.39 -3.76 17.41
C VAL A 48 -1.13 -3.94 18.23
N VAL A 49 -0.38 -2.86 18.40
CA VAL A 49 0.85 -2.84 19.21
C VAL A 49 0.60 -1.96 20.42
N THR A 50 0.92 -2.47 21.61
CA THR A 50 0.87 -1.74 22.87
C THR A 50 2.27 -1.54 23.42
N THR A 51 2.43 -0.55 24.31
CA THR A 51 3.71 -0.34 24.99
C THR A 51 4.02 -1.49 25.96
N THR A 52 3.07 -1.84 26.84
CA THR A 52 3.25 -2.83 27.91
C THR A 52 2.29 -4.02 27.82
N GLY A 53 2.64 -5.10 28.54
CA GLY A 53 1.84 -6.33 28.61
C GLY A 53 0.45 -6.16 29.25
N VAL A 54 0.29 -5.24 30.20
CA VAL A 54 -1.02 -4.95 30.82
C VAL A 54 -2.00 -4.41 29.78
N LEU A 55 -1.55 -3.48 28.94
CA LEU A 55 -2.37 -2.95 27.84
C LEU A 55 -2.64 -4.01 26.77
N ARG A 56 -1.65 -4.87 26.47
CA ARG A 56 -1.84 -6.00 25.55
C ARG A 56 -2.99 -6.90 26.03
N ASP A 57 -3.02 -7.25 27.31
CA ASP A 57 -4.05 -8.11 27.88
C ASP A 57 -5.43 -7.45 27.86
N MET A 58 -5.53 -6.19 28.28
CA MET A 58 -6.79 -5.43 28.20
C MET A 58 -7.34 -5.39 26.77
N VAL A 59 -6.48 -5.09 25.79
CA VAL A 59 -6.88 -5.00 24.39
C VAL A 59 -7.23 -6.38 23.82
N ALA A 60 -6.48 -7.44 24.15
CA ALA A 60 -6.77 -8.80 23.69
C ALA A 60 -8.14 -9.29 24.19
N ASN A 61 -8.49 -9.01 25.45
CA ASN A 61 -9.80 -9.35 26.01
C ASN A 61 -10.95 -8.61 25.30
N VAL A 62 -10.73 -7.38 24.85
CA VAL A 62 -11.75 -6.60 24.11
C VAL A 62 -11.83 -7.01 22.64
N ALA A 63 -10.69 -7.24 22.00
CA ALA A 63 -10.62 -7.49 20.57
C ALA A 63 -10.98 -8.93 20.19
N GLY A 64 -10.75 -9.90 21.10
CA GLY A 64 -10.93 -11.32 20.81
C GLY A 64 -10.23 -11.73 19.51
N ASP A 65 -10.95 -12.45 18.66
CA ASP A 65 -10.41 -12.96 17.39
C ASP A 65 -10.27 -11.90 16.28
N ALA A 66 -10.69 -10.65 16.52
CA ALA A 66 -10.65 -9.60 15.51
C ALA A 66 -9.26 -8.96 15.35
N ALA A 67 -8.35 -9.15 16.31
CA ALA A 67 -7.03 -8.53 16.29
C ALA A 67 -5.92 -9.46 16.77
N ASN A 68 -4.73 -9.26 16.22
CA ASN A 68 -3.48 -9.75 16.77
C ASN A 68 -2.84 -8.63 17.61
N VAL A 69 -2.65 -8.88 18.91
CA VAL A 69 -2.19 -7.86 19.87
C VAL A 69 -0.83 -8.25 20.44
N SER A 70 0.16 -7.38 20.33
CA SER A 70 1.50 -7.57 20.89
C SER A 70 1.93 -6.38 21.75
N ALA A 71 2.85 -6.63 22.68
CA ALA A 71 3.49 -5.59 23.49
C ALA A 71 4.93 -5.36 23.01
N ILE A 72 5.40 -4.12 23.09
CA ILE A 72 6.80 -3.75 22.82
C ILE A 72 7.69 -4.21 23.98
N VAL A 73 7.30 -3.91 25.22
CA VAL A 73 8.05 -4.32 26.42
C VAL A 73 7.81 -5.82 26.69
N PRO A 74 8.86 -6.64 26.84
CA PRO A 74 8.75 -8.06 27.15
C PRO A 74 8.05 -8.34 28.49
N ASP A 75 7.49 -9.53 28.62
CA ASP A 75 6.88 -9.96 29.87
C ASP A 75 7.92 -9.97 31.01
N ASN A 76 7.55 -9.41 32.16
CA ASN A 76 8.40 -9.23 33.35
C ASN A 76 9.57 -8.24 33.18
N ALA A 77 9.71 -7.57 32.05
CA ALA A 77 10.65 -6.45 31.92
C ALA A 77 10.09 -5.17 32.55
N ASP A 78 10.96 -4.33 33.10
CA ASP A 78 10.57 -3.00 33.61
C ASP A 78 10.35 -2.03 32.43
N PRO A 79 9.12 -1.50 32.24
CA PRO A 79 8.82 -0.61 31.12
C PRO A 79 9.51 0.76 31.22
N HIS A 80 10.00 1.15 32.39
CA HIS A 80 10.68 2.44 32.57
C HIS A 80 12.15 2.41 32.15
N SER A 81 12.74 1.23 32.10
CA SER A 81 14.15 1.00 31.74
C SER A 81 14.29 0.36 30.34
N TYR A 82 13.18 0.20 29.61
CA TYR A 82 13.16 -0.46 28.30
C TYR A 82 13.42 0.57 27.18
N GLU A 83 14.41 0.28 26.33
CA GLU A 83 14.89 1.13 25.23
C GLU A 83 14.63 0.49 23.85
#